data_AF-A0A8T4A0I1-F1
#
_entry.id   AF-A0A8T4A0I1-F1
#
_cell.length_a   1.000
_cell.length_b   1.000
_cell.length_c   1.000
_cell.angle_alpha   90.00
_cell.angle_beta   90.00
_cell.angle_gamma   90.00
#
_symmetry.space_group_name_H-M   'P 1'
#
loop_
_entity.id
_entity.type
_entity.pdbx_description
1 polymer ?
#
loop_
_entity_poly.entity_id
_entity_poly.type
_entity_poly.pdbx_seq_one_letter_code
_entity_poly.pdbx_strand_id
1 'polypeptide(L)'
;FMLFSRLYGFYRKKLPFGVAQLGRVYRNEISPRQGVIRLREFSQAEVELFVNPKEKTHKDFRKCANEELRLVLGEGGEITLSAREAVGKNIIAHELLAYHLVLVKKFLEEVGIPREKLRFRQHMKTEMAHYAMDCWDAEVATERFGYIEVVGIADRTDYDLKAHMKHSGADLSAFLQFEEPREIEKKIVEANLAKLGSKFKEKTSEIVRMIKNLGEKEIAFFEKKEYIDLKIDGENIRLDKSYLTAKKVKERVTGEKIIPHVIEPSYGIDRIVYCVLESAYRENGERKILSLKNSVTPIEAAVFPLIAKEELTAPALEIYENLKNQNFFCIYDEADSIGRRYARVDEIGVPYAITIDFDGLKDGTVTIRERDTTEQRRIKIKEIQEILKDLLEEKVGFKEL
;
A
#
# COMPACT_ATOMS: atom_id res chain seq x y z
N PHE A 1 -11.12 -0.40 -7.98
CA PHE A 1 -12.40 0.36 -8.09
C PHE A 1 -13.62 -0.42 -8.58
N MET A 2 -13.58 -1.13 -9.72
CA MET A 2 -14.78 -1.78 -10.31
C MET A 2 -15.54 -2.75 -9.39
N LEU A 3 -14.83 -3.39 -8.45
CA LEU A 3 -15.41 -4.32 -7.49
C LEU A 3 -15.90 -3.65 -6.19
N PHE A 4 -15.92 -2.32 -6.13
CA PHE A 4 -16.20 -1.55 -4.90
C PHE A 4 -17.47 -2.03 -4.19
N SER A 5 -18.61 -2.16 -4.88
CA SER A 5 -19.87 -2.53 -4.21
C SER A 5 -19.81 -3.93 -3.58
N ARG A 6 -19.07 -4.86 -4.17
CA ARG A 6 -18.86 -6.21 -3.60
C ARG A 6 -17.94 -6.16 -2.39
N LEU A 7 -16.83 -5.42 -2.49
CA LEU A 7 -15.85 -5.25 -1.42
C LEU A 7 -16.47 -4.51 -0.23
N TYR A 8 -17.21 -3.44 -0.47
CA TYR A 8 -17.96 -2.72 0.54
C TYR A 8 -18.99 -3.64 1.24
N GLY A 9 -19.66 -4.51 0.49
CA GLY A 9 -20.53 -5.56 1.05
C GLY A 9 -19.77 -6.54 1.95
N PHE A 10 -18.59 -7.01 1.53
CA PHE A 10 -17.72 -7.89 2.32
C PHE A 10 -17.31 -7.24 3.65
N TYR A 11 -16.94 -5.96 3.63
CA TYR A 11 -16.66 -5.16 4.83
C TYR A 11 -17.92 -4.68 5.58
N ARG A 12 -19.05 -5.36 5.37
CA ARG A 12 -20.33 -5.10 6.06
C ARG A 12 -20.79 -3.65 5.96
N LYS A 13 -20.52 -3.01 4.82
CA LYS A 13 -20.85 -1.62 4.53
C LYS A 13 -20.26 -0.61 5.51
N LYS A 14 -19.08 -0.87 6.06
CA LYS A 14 -18.36 0.04 6.96
C LYS A 14 -17.15 0.67 6.27
N LEU A 15 -16.86 1.91 6.66
CA LEU A 15 -15.62 2.62 6.34
C LEU A 15 -14.83 2.86 7.65
N PRO A 16 -13.49 2.99 7.59
CA PRO A 16 -12.67 2.76 6.41
C PRO A 16 -12.52 1.26 6.10
N PHE A 17 -12.20 0.93 4.85
CA PHE A 17 -11.70 -0.40 4.48
C PHE A 17 -10.63 -0.29 3.39
N GLY A 18 -9.69 -1.24 3.39
CA GLY A 18 -8.57 -1.28 2.45
C GLY A 18 -8.58 -2.54 1.61
N VAL A 19 -8.13 -2.44 0.37
CA VAL A 19 -7.96 -3.58 -0.53
C VAL A 19 -6.60 -3.48 -1.19
N ALA A 20 -5.80 -4.54 -1.10
CA ALA A 20 -4.50 -4.60 -1.74
C ALA A 20 -4.56 -5.48 -2.99
N GLN A 21 -3.82 -5.09 -4.03
CA GLN A 21 -3.59 -5.90 -5.22
C GLN A 21 -2.10 -5.95 -5.51
N LEU A 22 -1.58 -7.16 -5.71
CA LEU A 22 -0.22 -7.39 -6.17
C LEU A 22 -0.29 -7.98 -7.57
N GLY A 23 0.45 -7.41 -8.52
CA GLY A 23 0.40 -7.89 -9.90
C GLY A 23 1.39 -7.21 -10.83
N ARG A 24 1.44 -7.73 -12.06
CA ARG A 24 2.20 -7.13 -13.15
C ARG A 24 1.42 -5.96 -13.76
N VAL A 25 2.12 -4.87 -14.02
CA VAL A 25 1.60 -3.68 -14.68
C VAL A 25 2.47 -3.39 -15.90
N TYR A 26 1.81 -2.87 -16.95
CA TYR A 26 2.41 -2.61 -18.24
C TYR A 26 2.33 -1.12 -18.56
N ARG A 27 3.46 -0.55 -18.98
CA ARG A 27 3.53 0.81 -19.53
C ARG A 27 4.26 0.76 -20.86
N ASN A 28 3.65 1.28 -21.92
CA ASN A 28 4.29 1.32 -23.25
C ASN A 28 5.33 2.45 -23.33
N GLU A 29 6.40 2.31 -22.54
CA GLU A 29 7.47 3.29 -22.43
C GLU A 29 8.20 3.47 -23.77
N ILE A 30 8.34 4.74 -24.17
CA ILE A 30 8.88 5.15 -25.48
C ILE A 30 10.36 4.74 -25.57
N SER A 31 11.13 5.00 -24.51
CA SER A 31 12.54 4.64 -24.43
C SER A 31 12.87 4.10 -23.04
N PRO A 32 12.72 2.78 -22.82
CA PRO A 32 13.15 2.16 -21.56
C PRO A 32 14.66 2.32 -21.41
N ARG A 33 15.10 2.89 -20.27
CA ARG A 33 16.49 3.23 -19.94
C ARG A 33 16.71 3.02 -18.45
N GLN A 34 17.97 3.09 -18.00
CA GLN A 34 18.34 3.01 -16.57
C GLN A 34 17.96 1.66 -15.92
N GLY A 35 17.99 0.57 -16.71
CA GLY A 35 17.74 -0.79 -16.21
C GLY A 35 16.35 -0.93 -15.60
N VAL A 36 16.29 -1.37 -14.35
CA VAL A 36 15.06 -1.68 -13.60
C VAL A 36 14.23 -0.45 -13.19
N ILE A 37 14.78 0.77 -13.34
CA ILE A 37 14.08 2.00 -12.94
C ILE A 37 12.95 2.36 -13.91
N ARG A 38 13.10 2.02 -15.19
CA ARG A 38 12.15 2.39 -16.25
C ARG A 38 11.88 1.20 -17.18
N LEU A 39 10.95 0.36 -16.75
CA LEU A 39 10.54 -0.88 -17.41
C LEU A 39 9.23 -0.71 -18.20
N ARG A 40 8.99 -1.66 -19.12
CA ARG A 40 7.69 -1.79 -19.82
C ARG A 40 6.72 -2.72 -19.10
N GLU A 41 7.25 -3.66 -18.34
CA GLU A 41 6.53 -4.57 -17.45
C GLU A 41 7.23 -4.54 -16.10
N PHE A 42 6.49 -4.38 -15.02
CA PHE A 42 7.01 -4.37 -13.66
C PHE A 42 5.93 -4.83 -12.68
N SER A 43 6.34 -5.25 -11.50
CA SER A 43 5.47 -5.63 -10.40
C SER A 43 5.11 -4.41 -9.56
N GLN A 44 3.81 -4.27 -9.27
CA GLN A 44 3.31 -3.30 -8.30
C GLN A 44 2.53 -4.00 -7.20
N ALA A 45 2.62 -3.44 -6.00
CA ALA A 45 1.66 -3.69 -4.93
C ALA A 45 0.93 -2.38 -4.67
N GLU A 46 -0.39 -2.36 -4.80
CA GLU A 46 -1.19 -1.15 -4.64
C GLU A 46 -2.25 -1.39 -3.58
N VAL A 47 -2.48 -0.41 -2.72
CA VAL A 47 -3.51 -0.46 -1.69
C VAL A 47 -4.50 0.65 -1.93
N GLU A 48 -5.78 0.30 -2.02
CA GLU A 48 -6.89 1.24 -2.16
C GLU A 48 -7.63 1.35 -0.82
N LEU A 49 -7.47 2.47 -0.12
CA LEU A 49 -8.11 2.71 1.17
C LEU A 49 -9.31 3.63 1.01
N PHE A 50 -10.50 3.05 1.06
CA PHE A 50 -11.75 3.77 1.00
C PHE A 50 -12.08 4.34 2.38
N VAL A 51 -12.16 5.65 2.47
CA VAL A 51 -12.31 6.37 3.74
C VAL A 51 -13.46 7.37 3.72
N ASN A 52 -13.92 7.72 4.93
CA ASN A 52 -14.89 8.79 5.11
C ASN A 52 -14.21 10.14 4.77
N PRO A 53 -14.72 10.92 3.81
CA PRO A 53 -14.14 12.22 3.48
C PRO A 53 -14.16 13.23 4.64
N LYS A 54 -15.08 13.05 5.60
CA LYS A 54 -15.25 13.94 6.76
C LYS A 54 -14.38 13.57 7.95
N GLU A 55 -13.79 12.37 7.94
CA GLU A 55 -12.97 11.86 9.03
C GLU A 55 -11.75 11.13 8.47
N LYS A 56 -10.65 11.87 8.30
CA LYS A 56 -9.37 11.36 7.79
C LYS A 56 -8.34 11.22 8.91
N THR A 57 -8.74 10.55 9.98
CA THR A 57 -7.89 10.20 11.12
C THR A 57 -7.51 8.72 11.07
N HIS A 58 -6.53 8.31 11.88
CA HIS A 58 -6.22 6.90 12.05
C HIS A 58 -6.08 6.54 13.53
N LYS A 59 -6.80 5.51 14.00
CA LYS A 59 -6.84 5.11 15.41
C LYS A 59 -5.46 4.83 16.01
N ASP A 60 -4.55 4.33 15.18
CA ASP A 60 -3.18 3.97 15.59
C ASP A 60 -2.15 5.07 15.29
N PHE A 61 -2.56 6.24 14.75
CA PHE A 61 -1.63 7.33 14.46
C PHE A 61 -0.83 7.74 15.70
N ARG A 62 -1.46 7.75 16.87
CA ARG A 62 -0.79 8.07 18.15
C ARG A 62 0.43 7.19 18.43
N LYS A 63 0.44 5.93 17.99
CA LYS A 63 1.55 4.99 18.21
C LYS A 63 2.79 5.34 17.38
N CYS A 64 2.62 6.08 16.29
CA CYS A 64 3.69 6.42 15.36
C CYS A 64 3.81 7.94 15.12
N ALA A 65 3.09 8.75 15.89
CA ALA A 65 3.02 10.20 15.72
C ALA A 65 4.37 10.91 15.94
N ASN A 66 5.26 10.30 16.72
CA ASN A 66 6.59 10.85 17.00
C ASN A 66 7.66 10.36 16.00
N GLU A 67 7.28 9.54 15.03
CA GLU A 67 8.21 9.08 13.99
C GLU A 67 8.63 10.27 13.13
N GLU A 68 9.94 10.50 13.03
CA GLU A 68 10.50 11.55 12.20
C GLU A 68 10.46 11.17 10.73
N LEU A 69 10.02 12.11 9.90
CA LEU A 69 9.96 12.03 8.45
C LEU A 69 10.85 13.13 7.85
N ARG A 70 11.70 12.74 6.91
CA ARG A 70 12.51 13.67 6.10
C ARG A 70 11.68 14.07 4.88
N LEU A 71 11.21 15.31 4.86
CA LEU A 71 10.21 15.82 3.92
C LEU A 71 10.85 16.83 2.95
N VAL A 72 10.66 16.63 1.65
CA VAL A 72 10.95 17.61 0.61
C VAL A 72 9.64 18.25 0.19
N LEU A 73 9.51 19.55 0.40
CA LEU A 73 8.27 20.27 0.14
C LEU A 73 8.11 20.56 -1.37
N GLY A 74 6.86 20.66 -1.84
CA GLY A 74 6.56 20.87 -3.25
C GLY A 74 7.13 22.20 -3.81
N GLU A 75 7.29 23.23 -2.97
CA GLU A 75 7.88 24.51 -3.37
C GLU A 75 9.41 24.54 -3.25
N GLY A 76 10.02 23.38 -2.91
CA GLY A 76 11.43 23.24 -2.58
C GLY A 76 11.69 23.38 -1.08
N GLY A 77 12.89 22.95 -0.67
CA GLY A 77 13.28 22.90 0.75
C GLY A 77 13.06 21.53 1.37
N GLU A 78 13.96 21.18 2.27
CA GLU A 78 13.97 19.90 2.96
C GLU A 78 13.92 20.15 4.46
N ILE A 79 13.01 19.47 5.15
CA ILE A 79 12.80 19.59 6.60
C ILE A 79 12.59 18.22 7.20
N THR A 80 13.04 18.04 8.44
CA THR A 80 12.74 16.84 9.23
C THR A 80 11.77 17.23 10.34
N LEU A 81 10.63 16.55 10.41
CA LEU A 81 9.61 16.76 11.43
C LEU A 81 9.05 15.41 11.88
N SER A 82 8.56 15.34 13.11
CA SER A 82 7.69 14.22 13.50
C SER A 82 6.40 14.23 12.68
N ALA A 83 5.80 13.05 12.47
CA ALA A 83 4.51 12.93 11.79
C ALA A 83 3.43 13.83 12.42
N ARG A 84 3.45 13.97 13.77
CA ARG A 84 2.57 14.88 14.51
C ARG A 84 2.78 16.34 14.13
N GLU A 85 4.02 16.80 14.10
CA GLU A 85 4.35 18.19 13.77
C GLU A 85 4.02 18.50 12.30
N ALA A 86 4.29 17.56 11.40
CA ALA A 86 3.98 17.73 9.99
C ALA A 86 2.47 17.88 9.74
N VAL A 87 1.63 17.09 10.42
CA VAL A 87 0.16 17.25 10.38
C VAL A 87 -0.26 18.55 11.09
N GLY A 88 0.28 18.84 12.27
CA GLY A 88 -0.07 20.05 13.04
C GLY A 88 0.28 21.36 12.34
N LYS A 89 1.30 21.35 11.46
CA LYS A 89 1.70 22.48 10.61
C LYS A 89 0.99 22.49 9.25
N ASN A 90 0.07 21.57 8.98
CA ASN A 90 -0.59 21.36 7.68
C ASN A 90 0.39 21.14 6.51
N ILE A 91 1.56 20.58 6.79
CA ILE A 91 2.51 20.17 5.75
C ILE A 91 2.02 18.87 5.09
N ILE A 92 1.62 17.91 5.92
CA ILE A 92 0.89 16.70 5.49
C ILE A 92 -0.58 16.93 5.79
N ALA A 93 -1.46 16.68 4.81
CA ALA A 93 -2.86 17.12 4.86
C ALA A 93 -3.67 16.58 6.06
N HIS A 94 -3.41 15.35 6.53
CA HIS A 94 -4.15 14.73 7.63
C HIS A 94 -3.42 13.53 8.24
N GLU A 95 -3.90 13.07 9.41
CA GLU A 95 -3.27 11.98 10.18
C GLU A 95 -3.25 10.65 9.42
N LEU A 96 -4.27 10.36 8.60
CA LEU A 96 -4.31 9.11 7.84
C LEU A 96 -3.20 9.06 6.79
N LEU A 97 -2.96 10.15 6.06
CA LEU A 97 -1.86 10.22 5.10
C LEU A 97 -0.50 10.09 5.82
N ALA A 98 -0.31 10.85 6.90
CA ALA A 98 0.92 10.77 7.70
C ALA A 98 1.16 9.36 8.27
N TYR A 99 0.10 8.68 8.71
CA TYR A 99 0.19 7.28 9.16
C TYR A 99 0.73 6.37 8.04
N HIS A 100 0.25 6.51 6.80
CA HIS A 100 0.74 5.71 5.68
C HIS A 100 2.18 6.05 5.27
N LEU A 101 2.60 7.33 5.33
CA LEU A 101 4.00 7.69 5.14
C LEU A 101 4.90 6.98 6.16
N VAL A 102 4.49 6.96 7.42
CA VAL A 102 5.24 6.27 8.48
C VAL A 102 5.27 4.76 8.28
N LEU A 103 4.17 4.13 7.85
CA LEU A 103 4.16 2.70 7.53
C LEU A 103 5.09 2.37 6.36
N VAL A 104 5.09 3.20 5.31
CA VAL A 104 6.01 3.06 4.17
C VAL A 104 7.46 3.20 4.63
N LYS A 105 7.77 4.20 5.48
CA LYS A 105 9.10 4.36 6.07
C LYS A 105 9.55 3.08 6.78
N LYS A 106 8.71 2.58 7.71
CA LYS A 106 9.03 1.38 8.50
C LYS A 106 9.25 0.16 7.62
N PHE A 107 8.38 -0.06 6.63
CA PHE A 107 8.53 -1.15 5.67
C PHE A 107 9.85 -1.05 4.90
N LEU A 108 10.18 0.12 4.36
CA LEU A 108 11.42 0.33 3.60
C LEU A 108 12.67 0.11 4.48
N GLU A 109 12.66 0.60 5.72
CA GLU A 109 13.73 0.36 6.69
C GLU A 109 13.87 -1.14 7.04
N GLU A 110 12.74 -1.84 7.22
CA GLU A 110 12.69 -3.27 7.56
C GLU A 110 13.26 -4.17 6.45
N VAL A 111 13.02 -3.82 5.18
CA VAL A 111 13.61 -4.54 4.03
C VAL A 111 15.07 -4.17 3.74
N GLY A 112 15.65 -3.25 4.52
CA GLY A 112 17.08 -2.92 4.46
C GLY A 112 17.43 -1.60 3.77
N ILE A 113 16.48 -0.71 3.50
CA ILE A 113 16.78 0.65 3.03
C ILE A 113 17.30 1.51 4.19
N PRO A 114 18.49 2.12 4.10
CA PRO A 114 19.02 2.97 5.15
C PRO A 114 18.19 4.24 5.33
N ARG A 115 17.92 4.60 6.60
CA ARG A 115 17.09 5.76 6.97
C ARG A 115 17.59 7.07 6.35
N GLU A 116 18.91 7.26 6.26
CA GLU A 116 19.54 8.45 5.70
C GLU A 116 19.37 8.57 4.19
N LYS A 117 19.13 7.45 3.48
CA LYS A 117 18.86 7.43 2.04
C LYS A 117 17.39 7.66 1.70
N LEU A 118 16.49 7.53 2.67
CA LEU A 118 15.05 7.68 2.48
C LEU A 118 14.58 9.12 2.74
N ARG A 119 13.72 9.63 1.86
CA ARG A 119 12.97 10.87 2.06
C ARG A 119 11.57 10.77 1.45
N PHE A 120 10.69 11.70 1.80
CA PHE A 120 9.37 11.84 1.19
C PHE A 120 9.27 13.17 0.46
N ARG A 121 9.02 13.14 -0.84
CA ARG A 121 8.88 14.34 -1.67
C ARG A 121 7.41 14.62 -1.96
N GLN A 122 6.94 15.81 -1.63
CA GLN A 122 5.60 16.24 -1.97
C GLN A 122 5.53 16.59 -3.46
N HIS A 123 4.44 16.21 -4.12
CA HIS A 123 4.18 16.65 -5.49
C HIS A 123 3.96 18.16 -5.55
N MET A 124 4.46 18.78 -6.61
CA MET A 124 4.14 20.19 -6.88
C MET A 124 2.66 20.34 -7.24
N LYS A 125 2.05 21.50 -6.99
CA LYS A 125 0.67 21.78 -7.45
C LYS A 125 0.49 21.59 -8.97
N THR A 126 1.55 21.77 -9.76
CA THR A 126 1.57 21.57 -11.22
C THR A 126 1.79 20.12 -11.64
N GLU A 127 2.33 19.29 -10.76
CA GLU A 127 2.62 17.86 -10.98
C GLU A 127 1.48 16.98 -10.45
N MET A 128 0.82 17.44 -9.38
CA MET A 128 -0.30 16.76 -8.75
C MET A 128 -1.40 16.54 -9.77
N ALA A 129 -1.91 15.31 -9.83
CA ALA A 129 -3.10 15.04 -10.62
C ALA A 129 -4.21 16.00 -10.20
N HIS A 130 -4.95 16.55 -11.16
CA HIS A 130 -5.98 17.58 -10.93
C HIS A 130 -7.07 17.21 -9.91
N TYR A 131 -7.11 15.96 -9.47
CA TYR A 131 -8.04 15.40 -8.50
C TYR A 131 -7.43 14.98 -7.16
N ALA A 132 -6.10 14.97 -7.02
CA ALA A 132 -5.45 14.60 -5.77
C ALA A 132 -5.45 15.79 -4.79
N MET A 133 -5.66 15.50 -3.51
CA MET A 133 -5.64 16.50 -2.43
C MET A 133 -4.22 16.76 -1.92
N ASP A 134 -3.45 15.70 -1.76
CA ASP A 134 -2.05 15.71 -1.33
C ASP A 134 -1.40 14.42 -1.83
N CYS A 135 -0.13 14.48 -2.21
CA CYS A 135 0.60 13.33 -2.77
C CYS A 135 2.07 13.41 -2.39
N TRP A 136 2.61 12.29 -1.91
CA TRP A 136 3.97 12.17 -1.42
C TRP A 136 4.63 10.93 -2.01
N ASP A 137 5.83 11.11 -2.57
CA ASP A 137 6.65 10.02 -3.06
C ASP A 137 7.70 9.66 -2.00
N ALA A 138 7.75 8.40 -1.58
CA ALA A 138 8.93 7.86 -0.92
C ALA A 138 10.03 7.71 -1.96
N GLU A 139 11.13 8.43 -1.77
CA GLU A 139 12.30 8.41 -2.64
C GLU A 139 13.51 7.83 -1.91
N VAL A 140 14.26 6.96 -2.60
CA VAL A 140 15.50 6.38 -2.09
C VAL A 140 16.69 6.89 -2.89
N ALA A 141 17.69 7.38 -2.19
CA ALA A 141 18.96 7.82 -2.78
C ALA A 141 19.75 6.61 -3.31
N THR A 142 20.16 6.71 -4.57
CA THR A 142 21.04 5.77 -5.27
C THR A 142 22.27 6.51 -5.78
N GLU A 143 23.41 5.84 -5.83
CA GLU A 143 24.67 6.39 -6.29
C GLU A 143 24.60 6.77 -7.78
N ARG A 144 23.95 5.93 -8.58
CA ARG A 144 23.93 6.09 -10.03
C ARG A 144 22.81 6.99 -10.55
N PHE A 145 21.64 6.94 -9.93
CA PHE A 145 20.43 7.58 -10.47
C PHE A 145 19.89 8.71 -9.59
N GLY A 146 20.56 9.01 -8.48
CA GLY A 146 20.08 9.98 -7.50
C GLY A 146 18.86 9.43 -6.76
N TYR A 147 17.92 10.32 -6.40
CA TYR A 147 16.69 9.92 -5.73
C TYR A 147 15.70 9.29 -6.71
N ILE A 148 15.23 8.10 -6.37
CA ILE A 148 14.26 7.36 -7.16
C ILE A 148 13.00 7.17 -6.34
N GLU A 149 11.85 7.53 -6.90
CA GLU A 149 10.53 7.21 -6.37
C GLU A 149 10.32 5.68 -6.34
N VAL A 150 10.11 5.13 -5.15
CA VAL A 150 9.85 3.70 -4.93
C VAL A 150 8.41 3.42 -4.46
N VAL A 151 7.77 4.38 -3.81
CA VAL A 151 6.36 4.29 -3.39
C VAL A 151 5.69 5.65 -3.54
N GLY A 152 4.59 5.72 -4.27
CA GLY A 152 3.72 6.90 -4.29
C GLY A 152 2.62 6.76 -3.25
N ILE A 153 2.34 7.80 -2.45
CA ILE A 153 1.23 7.84 -1.49
C ILE A 153 0.33 9.02 -1.82
N ALA A 154 -0.84 8.75 -2.40
CA ALA A 154 -1.75 9.77 -2.89
C ALA A 154 -3.10 9.78 -2.14
N ASP A 155 -3.65 10.97 -1.90
CA ASP A 155 -5.06 11.16 -1.57
C ASP A 155 -5.82 11.54 -2.83
N ARG A 156 -6.43 10.56 -3.48
CA ARG A 156 -7.09 10.71 -4.80
C ARG A 156 -8.52 11.23 -4.70
N THR A 157 -8.96 11.59 -3.50
CA THR A 157 -10.33 12.00 -3.19
C THR A 157 -11.36 11.00 -3.74
N ASP A 158 -12.45 11.48 -4.33
CA ASP A 158 -13.56 10.64 -4.83
C ASP A 158 -13.54 10.48 -6.37
N TYR A 159 -12.44 10.86 -7.01
CA TYR A 159 -12.33 10.95 -8.47
C TYR A 159 -12.60 9.62 -9.17
N ASP A 160 -11.91 8.54 -8.78
CA ASP A 160 -12.01 7.25 -9.45
C ASP A 160 -13.43 6.68 -9.36
N LEU A 161 -14.05 6.76 -8.18
CA LEU A 161 -15.42 6.33 -7.99
C LEU A 161 -16.41 7.19 -8.78
N LYS A 162 -16.27 8.53 -8.76
CA LYS A 162 -17.12 9.42 -9.57
C LYS A 162 -16.98 9.15 -11.06
N ALA A 163 -15.76 8.96 -11.55
CA ALA A 163 -15.49 8.67 -12.95
C ALA A 163 -16.15 7.34 -13.37
N HIS A 164 -16.00 6.28 -12.58
CA HIS A 164 -16.65 5.00 -12.85
C HIS A 164 -18.18 5.10 -12.75
N MET A 165 -18.74 5.79 -11.75
CA MET A 165 -20.18 6.01 -11.61
C MET A 165 -20.75 6.74 -12.82
N LYS A 166 -20.09 7.81 -13.27
CA LYS A 166 -20.51 8.63 -14.43
C LYS A 166 -20.64 7.80 -15.71
N HIS A 167 -19.68 6.90 -15.97
CA HIS A 167 -19.66 6.14 -17.23
C HIS A 167 -20.44 4.83 -17.17
N SER A 168 -20.53 4.19 -16.00
CA SER A 168 -21.24 2.91 -15.85
C SER A 168 -22.70 3.04 -15.42
N GLY A 169 -23.08 4.17 -14.80
CA GLY A 169 -24.37 4.33 -14.13
C GLY A 169 -24.51 3.53 -12.83
N ALA A 170 -23.50 2.75 -12.44
CA ALA A 170 -23.50 1.98 -11.20
C ALA A 170 -23.37 2.92 -9.98
N ASP A 171 -23.97 2.52 -8.86
CA ASP A 171 -23.85 3.24 -7.59
C ASP A 171 -22.65 2.74 -6.78
N LEU A 172 -21.61 3.57 -6.70
CA LEU A 172 -20.37 3.30 -5.96
C LEU A 172 -20.25 4.18 -4.70
N SER A 173 -21.38 4.56 -4.11
CA SER A 173 -21.43 5.31 -2.86
C SER A 173 -21.42 4.41 -1.63
N ALA A 174 -21.06 4.99 -0.48
CA ALA A 174 -21.19 4.39 0.83
C ALA A 174 -22.27 5.13 1.64
N PHE A 175 -22.93 4.41 2.54
CA PHE A 175 -23.87 5.00 3.50
C PHE A 175 -23.16 5.17 4.84
N LEU A 176 -23.04 6.41 5.31
CA LEU A 176 -22.56 6.74 6.63
C LEU A 176 -23.74 6.81 7.59
N GLN A 177 -23.82 5.84 8.50
CA GLN A 177 -24.80 5.86 9.57
C GLN A 177 -24.41 6.91 10.61
N PHE A 178 -25.38 7.74 11.00
CA PHE A 178 -25.21 8.66 12.13
C PHE A 178 -25.31 7.90 13.45
N GLU A 179 -24.60 8.37 14.48
CA GLU A 179 -24.74 7.83 15.84
C GLU A 179 -26.18 7.96 16.34
N GLU A 180 -26.79 9.12 16.09
CA GLU A 180 -28.20 9.37 16.35
C GLU A 180 -28.91 9.87 15.08
N PRO A 181 -30.15 9.42 14.82
CA PRO A 181 -30.94 9.93 13.70
C PRO A 181 -31.12 11.44 13.79
N ARG A 182 -30.96 12.13 12.66
CA ARG A 182 -31.08 13.58 12.56
C ARG A 182 -32.41 13.94 11.90
N GLU A 183 -33.09 14.98 12.39
CA GLU A 183 -34.17 15.62 11.63
C GLU A 183 -33.55 16.61 10.66
N ILE A 184 -33.71 16.36 9.36
CA ILE A 184 -33.34 17.32 8.32
C ILE A 184 -34.59 17.95 7.74
N GLU A 185 -34.54 19.26 7.53
CA GLU A 185 -35.59 19.98 6.81
C GLU A 185 -35.28 19.89 5.31
N LYS A 186 -36.01 19.05 4.58
CA LYS A 186 -35.87 18.91 3.14
C LYS A 186 -36.98 19.66 2.44
N LYS A 187 -36.61 20.41 1.39
CA LYS A 187 -37.59 20.96 0.46
C LYS A 187 -37.98 19.90 -0.54
N ILE A 188 -39.27 19.68 -0.74
CA ILE A 188 -39.79 18.81 -1.78
C ILE A 188 -40.87 19.53 -2.58
N VAL A 189 -41.09 19.06 -3.81
CA VAL A 189 -42.22 19.47 -4.63
C VAL A 189 -43.24 18.33 -4.61
N GLU A 190 -44.44 18.63 -4.13
CA GLU A 190 -45.56 17.71 -4.10
C GLU A 190 -46.50 17.94 -5.28
N ALA A 191 -46.99 16.84 -5.84
CA ALA A 191 -47.85 16.82 -7.00
C ALA A 191 -49.33 16.69 -6.61
N ASN A 192 -50.20 17.55 -7.16
CA ASN A 192 -51.64 17.46 -6.98
C ASN A 192 -52.21 16.30 -7.83
N LEU A 193 -52.38 15.14 -7.21
CA LEU A 193 -52.80 13.91 -7.88
C LEU A 193 -54.17 14.04 -8.58
N ALA A 194 -55.12 14.77 -7.99
CA ALA A 194 -56.47 14.93 -8.57
C ALA A 194 -56.43 15.72 -9.88
N LYS A 195 -55.67 16.83 -9.92
CA LYS A 195 -55.51 17.65 -11.13
C LYS A 195 -54.63 16.98 -12.18
N LEU A 196 -53.61 16.25 -11.75
CA LEU A 196 -52.77 15.51 -12.68
C LEU A 196 -53.51 14.32 -13.29
N GLY A 197 -54.27 13.56 -12.49
CA GLY A 197 -55.03 12.41 -12.95
C GLY A 197 -56.12 12.77 -13.96
N SER A 198 -56.83 13.88 -13.73
CA SER A 198 -57.88 14.35 -14.65
C SER A 198 -57.32 14.83 -16.00
N LYS A 199 -56.13 15.42 -16.01
CA LYS A 199 -55.52 15.99 -17.23
C LYS A 199 -54.63 15.01 -18.00
N PHE A 200 -53.79 14.24 -17.30
CA PHE A 200 -52.70 13.46 -17.90
C PHE A 200 -52.92 11.95 -17.86
N LYS A 201 -53.94 11.46 -17.15
CA LYS A 201 -54.39 10.05 -17.12
C LYS A 201 -53.24 9.04 -16.96
N GLU A 202 -52.94 8.28 -18.01
CA GLU A 202 -51.93 7.22 -18.00
C GLU A 202 -50.51 7.75 -17.74
N LYS A 203 -50.22 9.00 -18.11
CA LYS A 203 -48.91 9.65 -17.86
C LYS A 203 -48.75 10.15 -16.43
N THR A 204 -49.81 10.15 -15.60
CA THR A 204 -49.77 10.68 -14.23
C THR A 204 -48.77 9.95 -13.33
N SER A 205 -48.70 8.62 -13.43
CA SER A 205 -47.78 7.80 -12.60
C SER A 205 -46.32 8.15 -12.86
N GLU A 206 -45.96 8.36 -14.13
CA GLU A 206 -44.62 8.76 -14.54
C GLU A 206 -44.30 10.19 -14.14
N ILE A 207 -45.23 11.13 -14.33
CA ILE A 207 -45.09 12.52 -13.86
C ILE A 207 -44.80 12.54 -12.35
N VAL A 208 -45.59 11.83 -11.56
CA VAL A 208 -45.42 11.77 -10.10
C VAL A 208 -44.07 11.17 -9.72
N ARG A 209 -43.62 10.13 -10.44
CA ARG A 209 -42.29 9.53 -10.24
C ARG A 209 -41.18 10.53 -10.53
N MET A 210 -41.27 11.28 -11.62
CA MET A 210 -40.27 12.30 -11.97
C MET A 210 -40.25 13.46 -10.96
N ILE A 211 -41.43 13.95 -10.53
CA ILE A 211 -41.54 15.01 -9.52
C ILE A 211 -40.94 14.56 -8.18
N LYS A 212 -41.15 13.31 -7.76
CA LYS A 212 -40.54 12.76 -6.53
C LYS A 212 -39.01 12.69 -6.57
N ASN A 213 -38.43 12.61 -7.78
CA ASN A 213 -36.99 12.45 -8.00
C ASN A 213 -36.29 13.75 -8.40
N LEU A 214 -36.94 14.91 -8.26
CA LEU A 214 -36.32 16.20 -8.53
C LEU A 214 -35.13 16.45 -7.58
N GLY A 215 -34.03 16.96 -8.14
CA GLY A 215 -32.88 17.39 -7.37
C GLY A 215 -33.06 18.79 -6.77
N GLU A 216 -32.13 19.20 -5.91
CA GLU A 216 -32.18 20.51 -5.24
C GLU A 216 -32.20 21.68 -6.23
N LYS A 217 -31.52 21.55 -7.37
CA LYS A 217 -31.46 22.58 -8.40
C LYS A 217 -32.82 22.78 -9.08
N GLU A 218 -33.51 21.69 -9.41
CA GLU A 218 -34.83 21.72 -10.03
C GLU A 218 -35.88 22.26 -9.07
N ILE A 219 -35.78 21.90 -7.78
CA ILE A 219 -36.65 22.42 -6.73
C ILE A 219 -36.44 23.93 -6.56
N ALA A 220 -35.18 24.39 -6.49
CA ALA A 220 -34.85 25.82 -6.42
C ALA A 220 -35.30 26.58 -7.68
N PHE A 221 -35.22 25.94 -8.85
CA PHE A 221 -35.75 26.49 -10.10
C PHE A 221 -37.27 26.69 -10.01
N PHE A 222 -38.02 25.68 -9.55
CA PHE A 222 -39.47 25.77 -9.37
C PHE A 222 -39.86 26.87 -8.38
N GLU A 223 -39.17 27.02 -7.25
CA GLU A 223 -39.44 28.11 -6.29
C GLU A 223 -39.26 29.50 -6.94
N LYS A 224 -38.31 29.64 -7.87
CA LYS A 224 -38.02 30.93 -8.53
C LYS A 224 -38.90 31.20 -9.75
N LYS A 225 -39.27 30.16 -10.50
CA LYS A 225 -39.93 30.27 -11.81
C LYS A 225 -41.38 29.81 -11.81
N GLU A 226 -41.84 29.15 -10.74
CA GLU A 226 -43.19 28.62 -10.53
C GLU A 226 -43.65 27.56 -11.55
N TYR A 227 -42.73 26.95 -12.31
CA TYR A 227 -43.01 25.82 -13.18
C TYR A 227 -41.84 24.85 -13.30
N ILE A 228 -42.13 23.62 -13.72
CA ILE A 228 -41.18 22.58 -14.13
C ILE A 228 -41.58 22.05 -15.50
N ASP A 229 -40.61 21.89 -16.39
CA ASP A 229 -40.79 21.24 -17.67
C ASP A 229 -40.26 19.79 -17.58
N LEU A 230 -41.11 18.81 -17.87
CA LEU A 230 -40.77 17.39 -17.90
C LEU A 230 -40.85 16.88 -19.33
N LYS A 231 -39.91 15.99 -19.71
CA LYS A 231 -39.95 15.32 -21.02
C LYS A 231 -40.41 13.87 -20.82
N ILE A 232 -41.58 13.53 -21.37
CA ILE A 232 -42.21 12.20 -21.26
C ILE A 232 -42.63 11.76 -22.66
N ASP A 233 -42.17 10.59 -23.09
CA ASP A 233 -42.45 10.03 -24.44
C ASP A 233 -42.14 10.99 -25.60
N GLY A 234 -41.12 11.85 -25.44
CA GLY A 234 -40.75 12.85 -26.44
C GLY A 234 -41.56 14.15 -26.40
N GLU A 235 -42.62 14.23 -25.59
CA GLU A 235 -43.41 15.43 -25.36
C GLU A 235 -42.87 16.24 -24.18
N ASN A 236 -42.91 17.57 -24.28
CA ASN A 236 -42.59 18.48 -23.18
C ASN A 236 -43.88 18.87 -22.44
N ILE A 237 -43.97 18.49 -21.17
CA ILE A 237 -45.10 18.79 -20.29
C ILE A 237 -44.66 19.86 -19.29
N ARG A 238 -45.33 21.02 -19.33
CA ARG A 238 -45.14 22.09 -18.34
C ARG A 238 -46.12 21.93 -17.18
N LEU A 239 -45.58 21.91 -15.96
CA LEU A 239 -46.34 21.84 -14.71
C LEU A 239 -46.05 23.08 -13.86
N ASP A 240 -47.06 23.92 -13.68
CA ASP A 240 -46.99 25.11 -12.84
C ASP A 240 -47.52 24.86 -11.40
N LYS A 241 -47.54 25.93 -10.59
CA LYS A 241 -48.07 25.92 -9.21
C LYS A 241 -49.52 25.44 -9.05
N SER A 242 -50.31 25.36 -10.12
CA SER A 242 -51.65 24.77 -10.07
C SER A 242 -51.59 23.24 -9.91
N TYR A 243 -50.51 22.60 -10.37
CA TYR A 243 -50.26 21.16 -10.28
C TYR A 243 -49.24 20.79 -9.20
N LEU A 244 -48.36 21.72 -8.83
CA LEU A 244 -47.22 21.47 -7.96
C LEU A 244 -47.22 22.41 -6.75
N THR A 245 -46.76 21.93 -5.60
CA THR A 245 -46.63 22.73 -4.38
C THR A 245 -45.28 22.45 -3.73
N ALA A 246 -44.47 23.50 -3.54
CA ALA A 246 -43.24 23.39 -2.77
C ALA A 246 -43.59 23.34 -1.28
N LYS A 247 -43.09 22.34 -0.56
CA LYS A 247 -43.25 22.24 0.89
C LYS A 247 -41.94 21.86 1.56
N LYS A 248 -41.80 22.30 2.79
CA LYS A 248 -40.74 21.86 3.68
C LYS A 248 -41.24 20.68 4.49
N VAL A 249 -40.51 19.58 4.46
CA VAL A 249 -40.83 18.37 5.22
C VAL A 249 -39.66 18.08 6.14
N LYS A 250 -39.97 17.77 7.40
CA LYS A 250 -39.00 17.20 8.33
C LYS A 250 -38.90 15.71 8.06
N GLU A 251 -37.72 15.27 7.67
CA GLU A 251 -37.41 13.87 7.45
C GLU A 251 -36.41 13.41 8.52
N ARG A 252 -36.73 12.31 9.19
CA ARG A 252 -35.80 11.67 10.11
C ARG A 252 -34.87 10.77 9.29
N VAL A 253 -33.62 11.19 9.16
CA VAL A 253 -32.58 10.43 8.45
C VAL A 253 -31.64 9.74 9.43
N THR A 254 -31.31 8.49 9.16
CA THR A 254 -30.40 7.68 9.99
C THR A 254 -28.95 7.76 9.52
N GLY A 255 -28.69 8.48 8.44
CA GLY A 255 -27.38 8.58 7.82
C GLY A 255 -27.44 9.33 6.50
N GLU A 256 -26.29 9.41 5.83
CA GLU A 256 -26.15 10.06 4.54
C GLU A 256 -25.34 9.20 3.57
N LYS A 257 -25.57 9.43 2.28
CA LYS A 257 -24.84 8.75 1.22
C LYS A 257 -23.68 9.64 0.77
N ILE A 258 -22.47 9.10 0.79
CA ILE A 258 -21.25 9.79 0.39
C ILE A 258 -20.48 8.98 -0.64
N ILE A 259 -19.60 9.64 -1.40
CA ILE A 259 -18.61 8.94 -2.22
C ILE A 259 -17.33 8.88 -1.40
N PRO A 260 -16.83 7.68 -1.04
CA PRO A 260 -15.61 7.56 -0.25
C PRO A 260 -14.43 8.26 -0.93
N HIS A 261 -13.57 8.85 -0.11
CA HIS A 261 -12.24 9.24 -0.60
C HIS A 261 -11.32 8.02 -0.63
N VAL A 262 -10.28 8.09 -1.44
CA VAL A 262 -9.32 7.00 -1.64
C VAL A 262 -7.91 7.47 -1.28
N ILE A 263 -7.28 6.79 -0.32
CA ILE A 263 -5.84 6.92 -0.07
C ILE A 263 -5.14 5.73 -0.72
N GLU A 264 -4.12 6.01 -1.53
CA GLU A 264 -3.42 5.01 -2.35
C GLU A 264 -1.92 5.05 -2.11
N PRO A 265 -1.38 4.11 -1.31
CA PRO A 265 0.01 3.68 -1.38
C PRO A 265 0.24 2.72 -2.56
N SER A 266 1.06 3.11 -3.53
CA SER A 266 1.46 2.31 -4.70
C SER A 266 2.96 2.03 -4.66
N TYR A 267 3.34 0.76 -4.51
CA TYR A 267 4.71 0.29 -4.32
C TYR A 267 5.27 -0.27 -5.63
N GLY A 268 6.36 0.32 -6.13
CA GLY A 268 7.12 -0.20 -7.28
C GLY A 268 8.11 -1.27 -6.83
N ILE A 269 7.68 -2.54 -6.81
CA ILE A 269 8.45 -3.65 -6.22
C ILE A 269 9.84 -3.79 -6.84
N ASP A 270 9.97 -3.72 -8.16
CA ASP A 270 11.26 -3.86 -8.84
C ASP A 270 12.25 -2.74 -8.47
N ARG A 271 11.75 -1.51 -8.28
CA ARG A 271 12.58 -0.37 -7.82
C ARG A 271 13.00 -0.56 -6.36
N ILE A 272 12.09 -1.04 -5.51
CA ILE A 272 12.41 -1.34 -4.11
C ILE A 272 13.50 -2.42 -4.04
N VAL A 273 13.36 -3.52 -4.78
CA VAL A 273 14.36 -4.60 -4.84
C VAL A 273 15.72 -4.05 -5.29
N TYR A 274 15.76 -3.22 -6.33
CA TYR A 274 16.99 -2.58 -6.78
C TYR A 274 17.63 -1.73 -5.68
N CYS A 275 16.85 -0.87 -5.03
CA CYS A 275 17.34 -0.02 -3.94
C CYS A 275 17.84 -0.82 -2.74
N VAL A 276 17.21 -1.96 -2.42
CA VAL A 276 17.67 -2.90 -1.37
C VAL A 276 19.01 -3.51 -1.77
N LEU A 277 19.13 -4.04 -2.99
CA LEU A 277 20.38 -4.65 -3.48
C LEU A 277 21.53 -3.64 -3.49
N GLU A 278 21.30 -2.44 -4.01
CA GLU A 278 22.31 -1.37 -4.01
C GLU A 278 22.68 -0.93 -2.59
N SER A 279 21.70 -0.83 -1.69
CA SER A 279 21.94 -0.47 -0.30
C SER A 279 22.64 -1.56 0.52
N ALA A 280 22.52 -2.82 0.12
CA ALA A 280 23.17 -3.96 0.74
C ALA A 280 24.60 -4.21 0.20
N TYR A 281 24.91 -3.76 -1.02
CA TYR A 281 26.21 -4.01 -1.64
C TYR A 281 27.37 -3.37 -0.87
N ARG A 282 28.43 -4.15 -0.60
CA ARG A 282 29.68 -3.66 0.00
C ARG A 282 30.88 -4.29 -0.70
N GLU A 283 31.96 -3.51 -0.82
CA GLU A 283 33.27 -3.98 -1.29
C GLU A 283 34.30 -3.79 -0.18
N ASN A 284 34.87 -4.88 0.31
CA ASN A 284 35.94 -4.89 1.31
C ASN A 284 37.20 -5.51 0.69
N GLY A 285 37.97 -4.70 -0.05
CA GLY A 285 39.10 -5.19 -0.84
C GLY A 285 38.61 -6.07 -2.00
N GLU A 286 39.06 -7.32 -2.07
CA GLU A 286 38.61 -8.28 -3.09
C GLU A 286 37.25 -8.92 -2.77
N ARG A 287 36.76 -8.77 -1.52
CA ARG A 287 35.52 -9.39 -1.07
C ARG A 287 34.33 -8.52 -1.42
N LYS A 288 33.42 -9.06 -2.23
CA LYS A 288 32.12 -8.47 -2.58
C LYS A 288 31.03 -9.17 -1.81
N ILE A 289 30.15 -8.40 -1.16
CA ILE A 289 29.06 -8.97 -0.36
C ILE A 289 27.75 -8.23 -0.61
N LEU A 290 26.65 -8.96 -0.46
CA LEU A 290 25.32 -8.37 -0.30
C LEU A 290 24.91 -8.49 1.17
N SER A 291 25.03 -7.41 1.94
CA SER A 291 24.57 -7.32 3.33
C SER A 291 23.04 -7.22 3.43
N LEU A 292 22.32 -8.22 2.90
CA LEU A 292 20.87 -8.31 2.98
C LEU A 292 20.41 -8.54 4.42
N LYS A 293 19.29 -7.93 4.80
CA LYS A 293 18.59 -8.26 6.05
C LYS A 293 18.08 -9.70 6.00
N ASN A 294 18.04 -10.37 7.16
CA ASN A 294 17.56 -11.75 7.26
C ASN A 294 16.11 -11.88 6.75
N SER A 295 15.28 -10.86 6.94
CA SER A 295 13.88 -10.80 6.48
C SER A 295 13.69 -10.85 4.96
N VAL A 296 14.72 -10.56 4.18
CA VAL A 296 14.67 -10.48 2.70
C VAL A 296 15.73 -11.31 2.01
N THR A 297 16.46 -12.14 2.75
CA THR A 297 17.44 -13.03 2.13
C THR A 297 16.73 -14.11 1.30
N PRO A 298 17.15 -14.38 0.05
CA PRO A 298 16.54 -15.44 -0.76
C PRO A 298 17.00 -16.84 -0.34
N ILE A 299 18.15 -16.92 0.32
CA ILE A 299 18.78 -18.16 0.79
C ILE A 299 19.21 -17.89 2.24
N GLU A 300 18.74 -18.72 3.15
CA GLU A 300 18.86 -18.55 4.59
C GLU A 300 20.15 -19.16 5.14
N ALA A 301 20.62 -20.27 4.54
CA ALA A 301 21.87 -20.89 4.92
C ALA A 301 22.59 -21.60 3.77
N ALA A 302 23.90 -21.71 3.88
CA ALA A 302 24.72 -22.56 3.04
C ALA A 302 25.36 -23.67 3.86
N VAL A 303 25.46 -24.89 3.32
CA VAL A 303 26.03 -26.05 4.02
C VAL A 303 27.22 -26.59 3.22
N PHE A 304 28.37 -26.67 3.88
CA PHE A 304 29.64 -27.02 3.25
C PHE A 304 30.38 -28.13 4.03
N PRO A 305 30.94 -29.13 3.34
CA PRO A 305 32.03 -29.92 3.92
C PRO A 305 33.33 -29.12 3.88
N LEU A 306 34.20 -29.17 4.90
CA LEU A 306 35.46 -28.41 4.87
C LEU A 306 36.30 -28.72 3.62
N ILE A 307 36.34 -29.99 3.24
CA ILE A 307 36.97 -30.49 2.00
C ILE A 307 36.06 -31.55 1.36
N ALA A 308 36.15 -31.70 0.04
CA ALA A 308 35.40 -32.70 -0.73
C ALA A 308 35.96 -34.12 -0.51
N LYS A 309 35.68 -34.69 0.66
CA LYS A 309 35.92 -36.10 1.00
C LYS A 309 34.63 -36.73 1.46
N GLU A 310 34.41 -38.00 1.10
CA GLU A 310 33.19 -38.75 1.41
C GLU A 310 32.80 -38.66 2.90
N GLU A 311 33.80 -38.74 3.79
CA GLU A 311 33.67 -38.64 5.25
C GLU A 311 33.03 -37.34 5.74
N LEU A 312 33.15 -36.23 5.01
CA LEU A 312 32.56 -34.92 5.36
C LEU A 312 31.37 -34.55 4.47
N THR A 313 31.42 -34.97 3.20
CA THR A 313 30.38 -34.65 2.21
C THR A 313 29.06 -35.33 2.54
N ALA A 314 29.07 -36.61 2.95
CA ALA A 314 27.85 -37.31 3.36
C ALA A 314 27.18 -36.68 4.60
N PRO A 315 27.90 -36.38 5.70
CA PRO A 315 27.34 -35.63 6.82
C PRO A 315 26.84 -34.22 6.45
N ALA A 316 27.56 -33.49 5.59
CA ALA A 316 27.14 -32.18 5.12
C ALA A 316 25.83 -32.26 4.31
N LEU A 317 25.68 -33.27 3.45
CA LEU A 317 24.45 -33.53 2.70
C LEU A 317 23.29 -33.89 3.64
N GLU A 318 23.54 -34.68 4.69
CA GLU A 318 22.53 -34.99 5.69
C GLU A 318 22.04 -33.73 6.42
N ILE A 319 22.95 -32.85 6.83
CA ILE A 319 22.59 -31.55 7.43
C ILE A 319 21.76 -30.71 6.47
N TYR A 320 22.19 -30.62 5.20
CA TYR A 320 21.48 -29.88 4.16
C TYR A 320 20.05 -30.39 3.94
N GLU A 321 19.88 -31.72 3.75
CA GLU A 321 18.57 -32.33 3.54
C GLU A 321 17.68 -32.17 4.79
N ASN A 322 18.24 -32.27 5.99
CA ASN A 322 17.50 -32.02 7.22
C ASN A 322 16.98 -30.58 7.30
N LEU A 323 17.80 -29.58 7.00
CA LEU A 323 17.36 -28.19 6.97
C LEU A 323 16.27 -27.94 5.91
N LYS A 324 16.45 -28.50 4.71
CA LYS A 324 15.46 -28.41 3.64
C LYS A 324 14.12 -29.05 4.02
N ASN A 325 14.15 -30.20 4.71
CA ASN A 325 12.95 -30.86 5.23
C ASN A 325 12.23 -30.04 6.32
N GLN A 326 12.91 -29.08 6.93
CA GLN A 326 12.35 -28.11 7.87
C GLN A 326 11.90 -26.80 7.19
N ASN A 327 11.85 -26.78 5.86
CA ASN A 327 11.50 -25.62 5.02
C ASN A 327 12.49 -24.46 5.05
N PHE A 328 13.75 -24.69 5.40
CA PHE A 328 14.77 -23.69 5.18
C PHE A 328 15.17 -23.62 3.70
N PHE A 329 15.38 -22.41 3.18
CA PHE A 329 15.94 -22.18 1.86
C PHE A 329 17.46 -22.27 1.94
N CYS A 330 18.00 -23.46 1.72
CA CYS A 330 19.44 -23.71 1.82
C CYS A 330 20.10 -24.02 0.47
N ILE A 331 21.42 -23.84 0.43
CA ILE A 331 22.29 -24.34 -0.64
C ILE A 331 23.37 -25.26 -0.10
N TYR A 332 23.83 -26.17 -0.94
CA TYR A 332 24.95 -27.07 -0.67
C TYR A 332 26.06 -26.83 -1.69
N ASP A 333 27.32 -26.82 -1.25
CA ASP A 333 28.47 -26.68 -2.15
C ASP A 333 29.72 -27.38 -1.58
N GLU A 334 30.35 -28.22 -2.39
CA GLU A 334 31.59 -28.93 -2.08
C GLU A 334 32.75 -28.59 -3.02
N ALA A 335 32.50 -27.78 -4.06
CA ALA A 335 33.50 -27.42 -5.06
C ALA A 335 34.47 -26.36 -4.50
N ASP A 336 35.74 -26.44 -4.88
CA ASP A 336 36.80 -25.51 -4.46
C ASP A 336 37.11 -25.46 -2.95
N SER A 337 38.10 -24.62 -2.60
CA SER A 337 38.43 -24.29 -1.22
C SER A 337 37.25 -23.66 -0.47
N ILE A 338 37.21 -23.85 0.85
CA ILE A 338 36.16 -23.31 1.71
C ILE A 338 36.05 -21.78 1.61
N GLY A 339 37.18 -21.08 1.44
CA GLY A 339 37.20 -19.62 1.26
C GLY A 339 36.48 -19.16 -0.01
N ARG A 340 36.61 -19.90 -1.12
CA ARG A 340 35.88 -19.60 -2.36
C ARG A 340 34.39 -19.86 -2.20
N ARG A 341 34.00 -20.89 -1.46
CA ARG A 341 32.60 -21.17 -1.12
C ARG A 341 31.98 -20.07 -0.26
N TYR A 342 32.67 -19.62 0.77
CA TYR A 342 32.25 -18.45 1.55
C TYR A 342 32.09 -17.21 0.68
N ALA A 343 33.05 -16.93 -0.21
CA ALA A 343 32.96 -15.78 -1.11
C ALA A 343 31.71 -15.86 -2.02
N ARG A 344 31.42 -17.03 -2.63
CA ARG A 344 30.24 -17.22 -3.49
C ARG A 344 28.93 -16.94 -2.75
N VAL A 345 28.81 -17.38 -1.50
CA VAL A 345 27.57 -17.21 -0.74
C VAL A 345 27.44 -15.83 -0.10
N ASP A 346 28.57 -15.21 0.24
CA ASP A 346 28.62 -13.80 0.64
C ASP A 346 28.16 -12.88 -0.51
N GLU A 347 28.57 -13.17 -1.76
CA GLU A 347 28.21 -12.42 -2.97
C GLU A 347 26.70 -12.43 -3.27
N ILE A 348 26.00 -13.51 -2.92
CA ILE A 348 24.55 -13.65 -3.10
C ILE A 348 23.76 -13.37 -1.81
N GLY A 349 24.45 -12.96 -0.75
CA GLY A 349 23.84 -12.45 0.48
C GLY A 349 23.36 -13.49 1.48
N VAL A 350 23.80 -14.74 1.40
CA VAL A 350 23.44 -15.78 2.39
C VAL A 350 23.96 -15.36 3.77
N PRO A 351 23.11 -15.25 4.80
CA PRO A 351 23.52 -14.70 6.08
C PRO A 351 24.37 -15.67 6.90
N TYR A 352 24.15 -17.00 6.75
CA TYR A 352 24.84 -18.02 7.54
C TYR A 352 25.41 -19.14 6.68
N ALA A 353 26.68 -19.49 6.94
CA ALA A 353 27.32 -20.65 6.33
C ALA A 353 27.70 -21.67 7.41
N ILE A 354 27.26 -22.91 7.23
CA ILE A 354 27.45 -24.03 8.15
C ILE A 354 28.50 -24.96 7.55
N THR A 355 29.60 -25.16 8.24
CA THR A 355 30.72 -25.99 7.77
C THR A 355 30.98 -27.13 8.72
N ILE A 356 31.05 -28.35 8.18
CA ILE A 356 31.48 -29.54 8.91
C ILE A 356 32.94 -29.87 8.61
N ASP A 357 33.75 -30.01 9.65
CA ASP A 357 35.15 -30.41 9.58
C ASP A 357 35.37 -31.74 10.31
N PHE A 358 36.60 -32.26 10.27
CA PHE A 358 36.93 -33.55 10.87
C PHE A 358 36.77 -33.60 12.38
N ASP A 359 37.00 -32.48 13.07
CA ASP A 359 36.84 -32.42 14.52
C ASP A 359 35.36 -32.33 14.86
N GLY A 360 34.60 -31.53 14.09
CA GLY A 360 33.15 -31.45 14.17
C GLY A 360 32.47 -32.81 13.98
N LEU A 361 32.95 -33.62 13.03
CA LEU A 361 32.46 -34.99 12.81
C LEU A 361 32.64 -35.88 14.04
N LYS A 362 33.77 -35.76 14.76
CA LYS A 362 34.04 -36.52 15.99
C LYS A 362 33.23 -36.01 17.17
N ASP A 363 33.10 -34.69 17.28
CA ASP A 363 32.50 -34.02 18.43
C ASP A 363 30.98 -33.84 18.29
N GLY A 364 30.39 -34.17 17.14
CA GLY A 364 28.98 -33.94 16.83
C GLY A 364 28.63 -32.45 16.70
N THR A 365 29.57 -31.65 16.19
CA THR A 365 29.45 -30.19 16.06
C THR A 365 29.71 -29.72 14.63
N VAL A 366 29.27 -28.50 14.34
CA VAL A 366 29.60 -27.75 13.12
C VAL A 366 30.02 -26.34 13.46
N THR A 367 30.69 -25.69 12.52
CA THR A 367 30.98 -24.27 12.59
C THR A 367 29.94 -23.49 11.81
N ILE A 368 29.17 -22.62 12.47
CA ILE A 368 28.33 -21.62 11.82
C ILE A 368 29.14 -20.32 11.67
N ARG A 369 29.09 -19.71 10.49
CA ARG A 369 29.75 -18.45 10.14
C ARG A 369 28.70 -17.41 9.75
N GLU A 370 28.79 -16.22 10.32
CA GLU A 370 27.95 -15.08 9.94
C GLU A 370 28.60 -14.28 8.81
N ARG A 371 27.77 -13.85 7.84
CA ARG A 371 28.20 -13.18 6.62
C ARG A 371 28.96 -11.88 6.89
N ASP A 372 28.36 -10.89 7.52
CA ASP A 372 28.88 -9.53 7.54
C ASP A 372 30.20 -9.42 8.32
N THR A 373 30.23 -9.97 9.53
CA THR A 373 31.38 -9.95 10.45
C THR A 373 32.41 -11.02 10.16
N THR A 374 32.03 -12.09 9.44
CA THR A 374 32.83 -13.31 9.23
C THR A 374 33.15 -14.10 10.50
N GLU A 375 32.55 -13.73 11.64
CA GLU A 375 32.71 -14.44 12.90
C GLU A 375 32.21 -15.88 12.77
N GLN A 376 32.85 -16.77 13.52
CA GLN A 376 32.56 -18.20 13.52
C GLN A 376 32.27 -18.68 14.94
N ARG A 377 31.31 -19.59 15.08
CA ARG A 377 30.93 -20.24 16.34
C ARG A 377 30.73 -21.73 16.11
N ARG A 378 31.16 -22.55 17.07
CA ARG A 378 30.97 -24.00 17.03
C ARG A 378 29.70 -24.36 17.80
N ILE A 379 28.77 -25.03 17.13
CA ILE A 379 27.45 -25.40 17.67
C ILE A 379 27.22 -26.90 17.48
N LYS A 380 26.32 -27.50 18.28
CA LYS A 380 25.99 -28.93 18.09
C LYS A 380 25.15 -29.13 16.85
N ILE A 381 25.37 -30.22 16.12
CA ILE A 381 24.58 -30.57 14.91
C ILE A 381 23.08 -30.59 15.21
N LYS A 382 22.71 -31.08 16.40
CA LYS A 382 21.32 -31.19 16.85
C LYS A 382 20.64 -29.84 17.10
N GLU A 383 21.40 -28.77 17.29
CA GLU A 383 20.92 -27.43 17.65
C GLU A 383 20.85 -26.48 16.44
N ILE A 384 21.38 -26.90 15.27
CA ILE A 384 21.46 -26.06 14.06
C ILE A 384 20.10 -25.44 13.71
N GLN A 385 19.04 -26.25 13.71
CA GLN A 385 17.71 -25.80 13.32
C GLN A 385 17.19 -24.66 14.23
N GLU A 386 17.28 -24.85 15.54
CA GLU A 386 16.78 -23.87 16.51
C GLU A 386 17.59 -22.59 16.45
N ILE A 387 18.92 -22.71 16.44
CA ILE A 387 19.85 -21.58 16.35
C ILE A 387 19.63 -20.80 15.05
N LEU A 388 19.55 -21.49 13.91
CA LEU A 388 19.36 -20.84 12.62
C LEU A 388 18.03 -20.07 12.58
N LYS A 389 16.95 -20.67 13.10
CA LYS A 389 15.66 -20.00 13.21
C LYS A 389 15.72 -18.74 14.07
N ASP A 390 16.32 -18.83 15.27
CA ASP A 390 16.40 -17.70 16.19
C ASP A 390 17.30 -16.58 15.66
N LEU A 391 18.34 -16.92 14.91
CA LEU A 391 19.18 -15.96 14.20
C LEU A 391 18.42 -15.25 13.07
N LEU A 392 17.69 -15.99 12.23
CA LEU A 392 16.91 -15.43 11.12
C LEU A 392 15.76 -14.54 11.61
N GLU A 393 15.13 -14.91 12.72
CA GLU A 393 14.07 -14.13 13.38
C GLU A 393 14.62 -13.00 14.28
N GLU A 394 15.95 -12.79 14.29
CA GLU A 394 16.66 -11.78 15.08
C GLU A 394 16.34 -11.82 16.60
N LYS A 395 16.06 -13.02 17.13
CA LYS A 395 15.78 -13.24 18.58
C LYS A 395 17.05 -13.31 19.43
N VAL A 396 18.15 -13.76 18.83
CA VAL A 396 19.47 -13.89 19.46
C VAL A 396 20.50 -13.26 18.53
N GLY A 397 21.42 -12.46 19.08
CA GLY A 397 22.53 -11.91 18.31
C GLY A 397 23.58 -12.99 18.02
N PHE A 398 24.21 -12.97 16.85
CA PHE A 398 25.26 -13.95 16.52
C PHE A 398 26.42 -13.97 17.53
N LYS A 399 26.70 -12.84 18.19
CA LYS A 399 27.73 -12.71 19.23
C LYS A 399 27.36 -13.37 20.55
N GLU A 400 26.07 -13.66 20.76
CA GLU A 400 25.51 -14.24 21.98
C GLU A 400 25.45 -15.78 21.91
N LEU A 401 25.74 -16.35 20.73
CA LEU A 401 26.08 -17.76 20.54
C LEU A 401 27.49 -18.06 21.04
#